data_AF-A0A814X356-F1
#
_entry.id   AF-A0A814X356-F1
#
_cell.length_a   1.000
_cell.length_b   1.000
_cell.length_c   1.000
_cell.angle_alpha   90.00
_cell.angle_beta   90.00
_cell.angle_gamma   90.00
#
_symmetry.space_group_name_H-M   'P 1'
#
loop_
_entity.id
_entity.type
_entity.pdbx_description
1 polymer ?
#
loop_
_entity_poly.entity_id
_entity_poly.type
_entity_poly.pdbx_seq_one_letter_code
_entity_poly.pdbx_strand_id
1 'polypeptide(L)'
;MTTKSTCEFNRLMYLLDTNNIEQARLLLKQQSLLIRNNLFDKFDNNDNTLLHRYILRNQEDAVHLLLEYGASVYSLNKYGWLPIHLAAYYGQNRTIVKYLLEFEKR
;
A
#
# COMPACT_ATOMS: atom_id res chain seq x y z
N MET A 1 25.39 4.64 1.49
CA MET A 1 24.53 5.81 1.20
C MET A 1 23.07 5.35 1.02
N THR A 2 22.41 4.88 2.09
CA THR A 2 21.07 4.23 2.01
C THR A 2 20.08 4.68 3.10
N THR A 3 20.38 5.71 3.88
CA THR A 3 19.65 5.98 5.13
C THR A 3 18.41 6.89 5.01
N LYS A 4 18.28 7.67 3.93
CA LYS A 4 17.09 8.52 3.72
C LYS A 4 15.85 7.72 3.29
N SER A 5 16.04 6.75 2.38
CA SER A 5 14.97 5.94 1.80
C SER A 5 14.25 5.07 2.84
N THR A 6 14.98 4.53 3.84
CA THR A 6 14.38 3.72 4.91
C THR A 6 13.65 4.55 5.96
N CYS A 7 14.12 5.77 6.26
CA CYS A 7 13.47 6.65 7.24
C CYS A 7 12.11 7.15 6.76
N GLU A 8 12.01 7.56 5.50
CA GLU A 8 10.77 8.08 4.90
C GLU A 8 9.72 6.98 4.71
N PHE A 9 10.15 5.78 4.31
CA PHE A 9 9.31 4.59 4.24
C PHE A 9 8.75 4.22 5.62
N ASN A 10 9.60 4.13 6.64
CA ASN A 10 9.17 3.84 8.01
C ASN A 10 8.24 4.94 8.56
N ARG A 11 8.47 6.21 8.20
CA ARG A 11 7.61 7.33 8.56
C ARG A 11 6.23 7.20 7.91
N LEU A 12 6.16 6.86 6.62
CA LEU A 12 4.89 6.61 5.96
C LEU A 12 4.12 5.48 6.65
N MET A 13 4.78 4.36 6.93
CA MET A 13 4.17 3.23 7.63
C MET A 13 3.64 3.64 9.01
N TYR A 14 4.43 4.37 9.79
CA TYR A 14 3.98 4.87 11.09
C TYR A 14 2.73 5.75 10.99
N LEU A 15 2.66 6.63 9.99
CA LEU A 15 1.50 7.50 9.77
C LEU A 15 0.26 6.70 9.36
N LEU A 16 0.41 5.71 8.48
CA LEU A 16 -0.70 4.82 8.11
C LEU A 16 -1.14 3.93 9.28
N ASP A 17 -0.20 3.41 10.05
CA ASP A 17 -0.47 2.54 11.21
C ASP A 17 -1.21 3.29 12.33
N THR A 18 -0.91 4.59 12.49
CA THR A 18 -1.60 5.50 13.43
C THR A 18 -2.86 6.14 12.84
N ASN A 19 -3.27 5.74 11.64
CA ASN A 19 -4.40 6.28 10.88
C ASN A 19 -4.32 7.80 10.61
N ASN A 20 -3.12 8.34 10.53
CA ASN A 20 -2.87 9.75 10.24
C ASN A 20 -2.74 9.98 8.72
N ILE A 21 -3.86 9.77 8.02
CA ILE A 21 -3.94 9.74 6.55
C ILE A 21 -3.57 11.08 5.91
N GLU A 22 -3.97 12.20 6.52
CA GLU A 22 -3.65 13.53 5.99
C GLU A 22 -2.15 13.82 6.03
N GLN A 23 -1.46 13.45 7.11
CA GLN A 23 -0.01 13.59 7.17
C GLN A 23 0.69 12.62 6.20
N ALA A 24 0.16 11.41 6.02
CA ALA A 24 0.67 10.46 5.03
C ALA A 24 0.51 11.03 3.60
N ARG A 25 -0.65 11.61 3.29
CA ARG A 25 -0.94 12.29 2.02
C ARG A 25 -0.02 13.47 1.78
N LEU A 26 0.19 14.31 2.79
CA LEU A 26 1.12 15.44 2.69
C LEU A 26 2.55 14.98 2.46
N LEU A 27 3.00 13.92 3.13
CA LEU A 27 4.32 13.33 2.93
C LEU A 27 4.48 12.84 1.47
N LEU A 28 3.51 12.09 0.96
CA LEU A 28 3.50 11.59 -0.42
C LEU A 28 3.41 12.72 -1.46
N LYS A 29 2.67 13.81 -1.14
CA LYS A 29 2.54 14.99 -2.01
C LYS A 29 3.81 15.85 -2.06
N GLN A 30 4.47 16.04 -0.91
CA GLN A 30 5.67 16.88 -0.79
C GLN A 30 6.90 16.23 -1.43
N GLN A 31 6.95 14.90 -1.46
CA GLN A 31 8.11 14.16 -1.95
C GLN A 31 7.83 13.56 -3.33
N SER A 32 7.99 14.36 -4.38
CA SER A 32 7.94 13.91 -5.79
C SER A 32 9.01 12.87 -6.17
N LEU A 33 9.85 12.45 -5.20
CA LEU A 33 10.90 11.44 -5.34
C LEU A 33 10.45 10.01 -4.97
N LEU A 34 9.41 9.84 -4.15
CA LEU A 34 8.94 8.52 -3.70
C LEU A 34 8.26 7.71 -4.83
N ILE A 35 7.82 8.38 -5.90
CA ILE A 35 7.20 7.77 -7.08
C ILE A 35 8.24 7.05 -7.95
N ARG A 36 9.54 7.31 -7.79
CA ARG A 36 10.61 6.72 -8.63
C ARG A 36 11.27 5.46 -8.05
N ASN A 37 11.10 5.19 -6.76
CA ASN A 37 11.75 4.08 -6.08
C ASN A 37 10.70 3.21 -5.44
N ASN A 38 10.47 2.00 -5.97
CA ASN A 38 10.15 0.72 -5.31
C ASN A 38 9.46 0.71 -3.93
N LEU A 39 8.69 1.74 -3.56
CA LEU A 39 8.12 1.93 -2.22
C LEU A 39 7.01 0.93 -1.95
N PHE A 40 6.35 0.52 -3.03
CA PHE A 40 5.26 -0.46 -3.04
C PHE A 40 5.75 -1.85 -3.46
N ASP A 41 7.06 -2.09 -3.46
CA ASP A 41 7.61 -3.43 -3.69
C ASP A 41 7.42 -4.32 -2.44
N LYS A 42 7.93 -5.54 -2.56
CA LYS A 42 8.00 -6.57 -1.53
C LYS A 42 8.65 -6.00 -0.26
N PHE A 43 7.88 -5.90 0.82
CA PHE A 43 8.29 -5.27 2.07
C PHE A 43 8.51 -6.27 3.23
N ASP A 44 7.94 -7.48 3.18
CA ASP A 44 8.13 -8.51 4.21
C ASP A 44 8.68 -9.83 3.68
N ASN A 45 8.96 -10.76 4.61
CA ASN A 45 9.47 -12.10 4.34
C ASN A 45 8.53 -12.98 3.48
N ASN A 46 7.28 -12.52 3.29
CA ASN A 46 6.26 -13.16 2.48
C ASN A 46 6.09 -12.41 1.14
N ASP A 47 7.01 -11.53 0.77
CA ASP A 47 6.96 -10.69 -0.42
C ASP A 47 5.65 -9.88 -0.52
N ASN A 48 4.94 -9.65 0.58
CA ASN A 48 3.78 -8.79 0.56
C ASN A 48 4.23 -7.37 0.20
N THR A 49 3.40 -6.63 -0.52
CA THR A 49 3.56 -5.18 -0.73
C THR A 49 2.75 -4.40 0.30
N LEU A 50 3.02 -3.10 0.52
CA LEU A 50 2.27 -2.30 1.50
C LEU A 50 0.76 -2.50 1.34
N LEU A 51 0.28 -2.57 0.11
CA LEU A 51 -1.13 -2.83 -0.22
C LEU A 51 -1.65 -4.14 0.40
N HIS A 52 -0.91 -5.25 0.30
CA HIS A 52 -1.29 -6.53 0.93
C HIS A 52 -1.44 -6.40 2.45
N ARG A 53 -0.50 -5.70 3.13
CA ARG A 53 -0.54 -5.52 4.59
C ARG A 53 -1.76 -4.71 5.03
N TYR A 54 -2.05 -3.61 4.35
CA TYR A 54 -3.18 -2.76 4.73
C TYR A 54 -4.53 -3.38 4.38
N ILE A 55 -4.59 -4.25 3.36
CA ILE A 55 -5.75 -5.10 3.10
C ILE A 55 -5.95 -6.12 4.22
N LEU A 56 -4.89 -6.82 4.65
CA LEU A 56 -4.96 -7.77 5.77
C LEU A 56 -5.46 -7.12 7.07
N ARG A 57 -5.13 -5.84 7.28
CA ARG A 57 -5.56 -5.06 8.45
C ARG A 57 -6.90 -4.36 8.27
N ASN A 58 -7.56 -4.52 7.12
CA ASN A 58 -8.81 -3.86 6.77
C ASN A 58 -8.77 -2.32 6.92
N GLN A 59 -7.65 -1.69 6.55
CA GLN A 59 -7.48 -0.24 6.65
C GLN A 59 -7.81 0.44 5.32
N GLU A 60 -9.10 0.73 5.11
CA GLU A 60 -9.64 1.30 3.86
C GLU A 60 -8.95 2.58 3.41
N ASP A 61 -8.78 3.55 4.31
CA ASP A 61 -8.20 4.85 3.97
C ASP A 61 -6.74 4.72 3.52
N ALA A 62 -5.98 3.84 4.19
CA ALA A 62 -4.61 3.53 3.83
C ALA A 62 -4.53 2.85 2.45
N VAL A 63 -5.41 1.87 2.20
CA VAL A 63 -5.50 1.19 0.90
C VAL A 63 -5.81 2.20 -0.22
N HIS A 64 -6.79 3.07 0.00
CA HIS A 64 -7.17 4.09 -0.98
C HIS A 64 -6.02 5.05 -1.28
N LEU A 65 -5.36 5.57 -0.24
CA LEU A 65 -4.22 6.47 -0.42
C LEU A 65 -3.07 5.79 -1.17
N LEU A 66 -2.77 4.54 -0.87
CA LEU A 66 -1.70 3.81 -1.58
C LEU A 66 -2.02 3.63 -3.08
N LEU A 67 -3.27 3.32 -3.41
CA LEU A 67 -3.73 3.19 -4.80
C LEU A 67 -3.68 4.53 -5.54
N GLU A 68 -4.10 5.62 -4.92
CA GLU A 68 -4.02 6.98 -5.49
C GLU A 68 -2.60 7.36 -5.90
N TYR A 69 -1.59 6.88 -5.16
CA TYR A 69 -0.19 7.17 -5.39
C TYR A 69 0.56 6.10 -6.19
N GLY A 70 -0.17 5.18 -6.86
CA GLY A 70 0.39 4.26 -7.83
C GLY A 70 0.86 2.92 -7.26
N ALA A 71 0.36 2.49 -6.10
CA ALA A 71 0.58 1.13 -5.65
C ALA A 71 0.01 0.12 -6.66
N SER A 72 0.81 -0.86 -7.04
CA SER A 72 0.41 -1.89 -8.00
C SER A 72 -0.62 -2.86 -7.38
N VAL A 73 -1.76 -2.99 -8.05
CA VAL A 73 -2.78 -4.01 -7.75
C VAL A 73 -2.41 -5.40 -8.30
N TYR A 74 -1.35 -5.49 -9.10
CA TYR A 74 -0.90 -6.72 -9.76
C TYR A 74 0.32 -7.37 -9.11
N SER A 75 0.86 -6.76 -8.04
CA SER A 75 2.02 -7.33 -7.36
C SER A 75 1.65 -8.65 -6.70
N LEU A 76 2.45 -9.70 -6.95
CA LEU A 76 2.27 -10.99 -6.33
C LEU A 76 3.12 -11.08 -5.06
N ASN A 77 2.51 -11.56 -3.98
CA ASN A 77 3.27 -11.99 -2.80
C ASN A 77 3.91 -13.38 -3.03
N LYS A 78 4.62 -13.90 -2.02
CA LYS A 78 5.34 -15.18 -2.07
C LYS A 78 4.43 -16.39 -2.30
N TYR A 79 3.14 -16.24 -2.00
CA TYR A 79 2.12 -17.27 -2.23
C TYR A 79 1.48 -17.16 -3.62
N GLY A 80 1.95 -16.24 -4.47
CA GLY A 80 1.35 -15.97 -5.77
C GLY A 80 -0.02 -15.30 -5.66
N TRP A 81 -0.28 -14.60 -4.56
CA TRP A 81 -1.55 -13.92 -4.35
C TRP A 81 -1.45 -12.44 -4.72
N LEU A 82 -2.49 -11.98 -5.40
CA LEU A 82 -2.74 -10.57 -5.66
C LEU A 82 -3.35 -9.92 -4.41
N PRO A 83 -3.25 -8.59 -4.26
CA PRO A 83 -4.00 -7.82 -3.27
C PRO A 83 -5.49 -8.17 -3.23
N ILE A 84 -6.12 -8.37 -4.40
CA ILE A 84 -7.54 -8.76 -4.48
C ILE A 84 -7.82 -10.18 -3.99
N HIS A 85 -6.89 -11.12 -4.19
CA HIS A 85 -7.03 -12.49 -3.65
C HIS A 85 -7.06 -12.46 -2.12
N LEU A 86 -6.22 -11.63 -1.49
CA LEU A 86 -6.27 -11.42 -0.03
C LEU A 86 -7.59 -10.79 0.41
N ALA A 87 -8.04 -9.74 -0.28
CA ALA A 87 -9.29 -9.07 0.06
C ALA A 87 -10.48 -10.02 0.00
N ALA A 88 -10.54 -10.85 -1.06
CA ALA A 88 -11.61 -11.84 -1.24
C ALA A 88 -11.52 -12.99 -0.24
N TYR A 89 -10.33 -13.55 -0.01
CA TYR A 89 -10.13 -14.71 0.86
C TYR A 89 -10.48 -14.41 2.32
N TYR A 90 -10.04 -13.28 2.85
CA TYR A 90 -10.31 -12.88 4.23
C TYR A 90 -11.71 -12.27 4.42
N GLY A 91 -12.52 -12.19 3.36
CA GLY A 91 -13.84 -11.55 3.42
C GLY A 91 -13.76 -10.08 3.82
N GLN A 92 -12.71 -9.39 3.38
CA GLN A 92 -12.43 -8.00 3.74
C GLN A 92 -13.52 -7.07 3.22
N ASN A 93 -13.51 -5.82 3.70
CA ASN A 93 -14.55 -4.85 3.38
C ASN A 93 -14.80 -4.75 1.86
N ARG A 94 -16.08 -4.82 1.47
CA ARG A 94 -16.54 -4.60 0.09
C ARG A 94 -15.98 -3.32 -0.52
N THR A 95 -15.75 -2.27 0.30
CA THR A 95 -15.10 -1.03 -0.13
C THR A 95 -13.69 -1.27 -0.67
N ILE A 96 -12.86 -2.05 0.03
CA ILE A 96 -11.50 -2.38 -0.41
C ILE A 96 -11.52 -3.10 -1.76
N VAL A 97 -12.42 -4.07 -1.92
CA VAL A 97 -12.57 -4.82 -3.19
C VAL A 97 -12.98 -3.87 -4.32
N LYS A 98 -13.89 -2.93 -4.06
CA LYS A 98 -14.28 -1.91 -5.04
C LYS A 98 -13.09 -1.04 -5.46
N TYR A 99 -12.29 -0.53 -4.51
CA TYR A 99 -11.11 0.27 -4.84
C TYR A 99 -10.12 -0.51 -5.71
N LEU A 100 -9.84 -1.77 -5.38
CA LEU A 100 -8.94 -2.59 -6.18
C LEU A 100 -9.46 -2.78 -7.62
N LEU A 101 -10.76 -3.05 -7.79
CA LEU A 101 -11.38 -3.21 -9.12
C LEU A 101 -11.46 -1.91 -9.93
N GLU A 102 -11.58 -0.75 -9.28
CA GLU A 102 -11.56 0.55 -9.95
C GLU A 102 -10.16 0.91 -10.47
N PHE A 103 -9.14 0.64 -9.67
CA PHE A 103 -7.75 0.90 -10.05
C PHE A 103 -7.15 -0.16 -10.98
N GLU A 104 -7.71 -1.37 -11.03
CA GLU A 104 -7.39 -2.39 -12.04
C GLU A 104 -7.73 -1.94 -13.47
N LYS A 105 -8.76 -1.09 -13.63
CA LYS A 105 -9.26 -0.65 -14.93
C LYS A 105 -8.53 0.57 -15.51
N ARG A 106 -7.57 1.13 -14.79
CA ARG A 106 -6.82 2.34 -15.17
C ARG A 106 -5.52 1.99 -15.85
#